data_AF-A0A8C8J755-F1
#
_entry.id   AF-A0A8C8J755-F1
#
_cell.length_a   1.000
_cell.length_b   1.000
_cell.length_c   1.000
_cell.angle_alpha   90.00
_cell.angle_beta   90.00
_cell.angle_gamma   90.00
#
_symmetry.space_group_name_H-M   'P 1'
#
loop_
_entity.id
_entity.type
_entity.pdbx_description
1 polymer ?
#
loop_
_entity_poly.entity_id
_entity_poly.type
_entity_poly.pdbx_seq_one_letter_code
_entity_poly.pdbx_strand_id
1 'polypeptide(L)'
;MKILKHKIQILTMFLDMERGCTTKVCDGGRSMILGLTMSCSCNMENQSYEVKINGSGIHEMNALIGVNGKAYNGNGNHHKAVKGIVCLAKQKSCRQRWNIRPSEMSINTLNPIRAIVDGMKLTPNPEKPMIALSIGDPTVFGNLPTDDKVLQAMKDAIDSNKYNGYAPSVGYQKSREVVANFYSCTEAPLEAEDVLLTSGCSQAIDLAITVLCNPGDNILVPCPGFSLYKTLAVSLGIQVKLYTLLPEKSWEIDLQHMESLIDDRTTCLIVNNPSNPCGSVYSKEHLQNILSVASKHCVPILADEIYGDMVFPGCTYQSMASLSSDVPILACGGLAKRWLVPGWRLGWILIHDKNQIFGKEIRQGLVKLSQRILGACTIVQGAIESILNDTPQEFYHRTISFLESNSEICFSELSTVPGLTPVMPSGAMYLMVGIEMEHFPEFQNDVQFTERLVTEQSVFCLPATAFEYPNYFRIVVTVPEEMMVEACTRIREFCQRHYRTCSQDSNELDQ
;
A
#
# COMPACT_ATOMS: atom_id res chain seq x y z
N MET A 1 34.63 -24.78 -59.02
CA MET A 1 34.27 -24.84 -57.59
C MET A 1 35.45 -25.15 -56.65
N LYS A 2 36.27 -26.19 -56.86
CA LYS A 2 37.41 -26.49 -55.96
C LYS A 2 38.51 -25.40 -55.95
N ILE A 3 38.82 -24.78 -57.10
CA ILE A 3 39.80 -23.69 -57.22
C ILE A 3 39.32 -22.40 -56.52
N LEU A 4 38.01 -22.15 -56.50
CA LEU A 4 37.42 -20.95 -55.86
C LEU A 4 37.38 -21.09 -54.32
N LYS A 5 37.10 -22.30 -53.81
CA LYS A 5 37.21 -22.59 -52.36
C LYS A 5 38.63 -22.40 -51.84
N HIS A 6 39.65 -22.81 -52.60
CA HIS A 6 41.05 -22.67 -52.20
C HIS A 6 41.51 -21.19 -52.19
N LYS A 7 41.04 -20.37 -53.14
CA LYS A 7 41.35 -18.93 -53.15
C LYS A 7 40.62 -18.14 -52.05
N ILE A 8 39.39 -18.53 -51.69
CA ILE A 8 38.67 -17.94 -50.55
C ILE A 8 39.40 -18.25 -49.24
N GLN A 9 39.90 -19.48 -49.08
CA GLN A 9 40.65 -19.89 -47.89
C GLN A 9 41.97 -19.13 -47.72
N ILE A 10 42.66 -18.80 -48.83
CA ILE A 10 43.87 -17.95 -48.81
C ILE A 10 43.53 -16.50 -48.45
N LEU A 11 42.39 -15.96 -48.91
CA LEU A 11 41.93 -14.62 -48.55
C LEU A 11 41.50 -14.53 -47.07
N THR A 12 40.91 -15.60 -46.53
CA THR A 12 40.56 -15.71 -45.10
C THR A 12 41.83 -15.81 -44.24
N MET A 13 42.85 -16.54 -44.69
CA MET A 13 44.15 -16.64 -43.99
C MET A 13 44.93 -15.32 -44.00
N PHE A 14 44.85 -14.52 -45.06
CA PHE A 14 45.53 -13.21 -45.12
C PHE A 14 44.89 -12.17 -44.19
N LEU A 15 43.57 -12.27 -43.94
CA LEU A 15 42.84 -11.35 -43.05
C LEU A 15 42.88 -11.80 -41.57
N ASP A 16 43.09 -13.09 -41.30
CA ASP A 16 43.25 -13.60 -39.92
C ASP A 16 44.63 -13.27 -39.31
N MET A 17 45.63 -12.94 -40.13
CA MET A 17 47.00 -12.66 -39.65
C MET A 17 47.20 -11.24 -39.08
N GLU A 18 46.29 -10.29 -39.32
CA GLU A 18 46.37 -8.93 -38.75
C GLU A 18 45.09 -8.50 -38.03
N ARG A 19 44.83 -9.07 -36.85
CA ARG A 19 43.77 -8.68 -35.89
C ARG A 19 42.43 -9.40 -36.09
N GLY A 20 42.40 -10.66 -35.62
CA GLY A 20 41.26 -11.27 -34.91
C GLY A 20 39.85 -10.98 -35.45
N CYS A 21 39.61 -11.19 -36.74
CA CYS A 21 38.27 -11.13 -37.35
C CYS A 21 37.66 -12.55 -37.47
N THR A 22 36.33 -12.67 -37.52
CA THR A 22 35.66 -13.95 -37.84
C THR A 22 34.77 -13.81 -39.05
N THR A 23 34.86 -14.77 -39.98
CA THR A 23 34.15 -14.72 -41.27
C THR A 23 33.02 -15.76 -41.32
N LYS A 24 31.83 -15.41 -41.81
CA LYS A 24 30.71 -16.34 -42.01
C LYS A 24 30.25 -16.33 -43.46
N VAL A 25 30.10 -17.51 -44.06
CA VAL A 25 29.62 -17.69 -45.45
C VAL A 25 28.26 -18.37 -45.43
N CYS A 26 27.27 -17.80 -46.11
CA CYS A 26 25.95 -18.39 -46.30
C CYS A 26 25.71 -18.68 -47.79
N ASP A 27 25.26 -19.89 -48.12
CA ASP A 27 25.06 -20.36 -49.49
C ASP A 27 23.59 -20.15 -49.90
N GLY A 28 23.34 -19.17 -50.77
CA GLY A 28 22.04 -18.90 -51.38
C GLY A 28 22.12 -19.20 -52.87
N GLY A 29 21.34 -20.18 -53.34
CA GLY A 29 21.44 -20.71 -54.70
C GLY A 29 21.56 -19.65 -55.80
N ARG A 30 22.54 -19.91 -56.70
CA ARG A 30 22.86 -19.22 -57.97
C ARG A 30 23.41 -17.80 -57.94
N SER A 31 23.59 -17.15 -56.78
CA SER A 31 24.43 -15.94 -56.66
C SER A 31 24.92 -15.80 -55.21
N MET A 32 26.24 -15.88 -55.00
CA MET A 32 26.85 -15.85 -53.67
C MET A 32 27.04 -14.38 -53.24
N ILE A 33 26.20 -13.89 -52.32
CA ILE A 33 26.39 -12.58 -51.67
C ILE A 33 27.28 -12.81 -50.45
N LEU A 34 28.48 -12.21 -50.44
CA LEU A 34 29.39 -12.28 -49.30
C LEU A 34 29.11 -11.10 -48.37
N GLY A 35 28.44 -11.35 -47.24
CA GLY A 35 28.33 -10.39 -46.16
C GLY A 35 29.57 -10.45 -45.27
N LEU A 36 30.46 -9.46 -45.36
CA LEU A 36 31.58 -9.29 -44.43
C LEU A 36 31.16 -8.32 -43.33
N THR A 37 31.19 -8.78 -42.08
CA THR A 37 31.02 -7.91 -40.90
C THR A 37 32.34 -7.87 -40.17
N MET A 38 33.04 -6.74 -40.24
CA MET A 38 34.26 -6.51 -39.47
C MET A 38 33.89 -5.77 -38.18
N SER A 39 34.17 -6.36 -37.03
CA SER A 39 34.09 -5.68 -35.73
C SER A 39 35.50 -5.42 -35.24
N CYS A 40 35.96 -4.17 -35.31
CA CYS A 40 37.25 -3.77 -34.73
C CYS A 40 37.03 -3.22 -33.32
N SER A 41 37.75 -3.75 -32.34
CA SER A 41 37.70 -3.32 -30.93
C SER A 41 38.49 -2.02 -30.72
N CYS A 42 38.04 -0.92 -31.32
CA CYS A 42 38.31 0.45 -30.92
C CYS A 42 37.39 1.41 -31.70
N ASN A 43 36.42 2.02 -31.01
CA ASN A 43 35.54 3.12 -31.42
C ASN A 43 34.57 2.94 -32.62
N MET A 44 33.28 3.05 -32.28
CA MET A 44 32.07 3.43 -33.04
C MET A 44 31.83 2.98 -34.50
N GLU A 45 30.56 2.57 -34.71
CA GLU A 45 29.84 2.25 -35.96
C GLU A 45 30.02 0.85 -36.56
N ASN A 46 28.99 0.00 -36.40
CA ASN A 46 28.79 -1.19 -37.23
C ASN A 46 28.36 -0.74 -38.63
N GLN A 47 29.30 -0.67 -39.57
CA GLN A 47 28.97 -0.45 -40.99
C GLN A 47 28.87 -1.79 -41.73
N SER A 48 27.80 -1.95 -42.49
CA SER A 48 27.55 -3.12 -43.34
C SER A 48 27.82 -2.75 -44.79
N TYR A 49 28.52 -3.62 -45.51
CA TYR A 49 28.87 -3.40 -46.92
C TYR A 49 28.24 -4.46 -47.82
N GLU A 50 27.73 -4.05 -48.97
CA GLU A 50 27.37 -4.97 -50.06
C GLU A 50 28.54 -5.03 -51.05
N VAL A 51 29.06 -6.25 -51.28
CA VAL A 51 30.16 -6.49 -52.22
C VAL A 51 29.70 -7.43 -53.33
N LYS A 52 29.78 -6.96 -54.58
CA LYS A 52 29.49 -7.77 -55.77
C LYS A 52 30.79 -8.25 -56.41
N ILE A 53 30.89 -9.56 -56.62
CA ILE A 53 32.06 -10.22 -57.22
C ILE A 53 31.62 -10.96 -58.49
N ASN A 54 32.25 -10.68 -59.63
CA ASN A 54 32.11 -11.46 -60.86
C ASN A 54 33.50 -11.82 -61.40
N GLY A 55 33.78 -13.11 -61.54
CA GLY A 55 35.08 -13.58 -62.04
C GLY A 55 36.26 -13.21 -61.11
N SER A 56 37.38 -12.77 -61.68
CA SER A 56 38.68 -12.69 -61.00
C SER A 56 38.96 -11.40 -60.20
N GLY A 57 37.95 -10.58 -59.85
CA GLY A 57 38.16 -9.38 -59.03
C GLY A 57 36.89 -8.78 -58.41
N ILE A 58 37.07 -7.95 -57.36
CA ILE A 58 36.01 -7.16 -56.70
C ILE A 58 35.69 -5.95 -57.59
N HIS A 59 34.42 -5.75 -57.93
CA HIS A 59 34.02 -4.70 -58.87
C HIS A 59 33.29 -3.52 -58.22
N GLU A 60 32.67 -3.71 -57.05
CA GLU A 60 31.91 -2.64 -56.37
C GLU A 60 31.76 -2.93 -54.86
N MET A 61 31.89 -1.88 -54.03
CA MET A 61 31.71 -1.94 -52.58
C MET A 61 30.92 -0.71 -52.11
N ASN A 62 29.67 -0.90 -51.69
CA ASN A 62 28.78 0.17 -51.24
C ASN A 62 28.47 0.03 -49.74
N ALA A 63 28.58 1.14 -48.99
CA ALA A 63 28.21 1.21 -47.58
C ALA A 63 26.69 1.34 -47.42
N LEU A 64 26.08 0.51 -46.58
CA LEU A 64 24.67 0.64 -46.20
C LEU A 64 24.55 1.67 -45.08
N ILE A 65 24.18 2.91 -45.43
CA ILE A 65 24.00 4.01 -44.47
C ILE A 65 22.65 3.81 -43.74
N GLY A 66 22.71 3.61 -42.43
CA GLY A 66 21.54 3.59 -41.55
C GLY A 66 21.02 5.00 -41.27
N VAL A 67 19.73 5.23 -41.50
CA VAL A 67 19.05 6.49 -41.20
C VAL A 67 18.91 6.66 -39.68
N ASN A 68 19.52 7.71 -39.13
CA ASN A 68 19.31 8.19 -37.76
C ASN A 68 17.86 8.70 -37.60
N GLY A 69 17.05 8.00 -36.81
CA GLY A 69 15.66 8.39 -36.52
C GLY A 69 15.51 9.09 -35.17
N LYS A 70 15.24 10.41 -35.20
CA LYS A 70 14.64 11.18 -34.10
C LYS A 70 13.16 10.80 -33.99
N ALA A 71 12.66 10.61 -32.76
CA ALA A 71 11.24 10.39 -32.51
C ALA A 71 10.45 11.71 -32.64
N TYR A 72 9.41 11.69 -33.48
CA TYR A 72 8.31 12.66 -33.48
C TYR A 72 6.99 11.90 -33.60
N ASN A 73 6.01 12.32 -32.78
CA ASN A 73 4.64 11.84 -32.73
C ASN A 73 3.89 12.00 -34.07
N GLY A 74 2.97 11.08 -34.37
CA GLY A 74 1.96 11.27 -35.41
C GLY A 74 1.09 10.04 -35.66
N ASN A 75 -0.18 10.11 -35.25
CA ASN A 75 -1.26 9.21 -35.67
C ASN A 75 -1.38 9.18 -37.20
N GLY A 76 -1.49 7.98 -37.79
CA GLY A 76 -1.74 7.82 -39.22
C GLY A 76 -1.97 6.36 -39.62
N ASN A 77 -3.23 5.94 -39.66
CA ASN A 77 -3.64 4.67 -40.26
C ASN A 77 -3.36 4.67 -41.77
N HIS A 78 -2.39 3.86 -42.21
CA HIS A 78 -2.29 3.40 -43.60
C HIS A 78 -2.00 1.90 -43.65
N HIS A 79 -3.06 1.12 -43.92
CA HIS A 79 -2.92 -0.26 -44.37
C HIS A 79 -2.37 -0.31 -45.79
N LYS A 80 -1.15 -0.84 -45.96
CA LYS A 80 -0.74 -1.55 -47.17
C LYS A 80 -0.46 -2.99 -46.81
N ALA A 81 -1.37 -3.88 -47.20
CA ALA A 81 -1.18 -5.32 -47.11
C ALA A 81 -0.10 -5.74 -48.13
N VAL A 82 1.05 -6.18 -47.62
CA VAL A 82 2.03 -6.96 -48.39
C VAL A 82 2.09 -8.34 -47.76
N LYS A 83 1.72 -9.36 -48.54
CA LYS A 83 1.91 -10.78 -48.19
C LYS A 83 3.41 -11.03 -48.02
N GLY A 84 3.86 -11.11 -46.79
CA GLY A 84 5.20 -11.55 -46.42
C GLY A 84 5.14 -12.06 -44.99
N ILE A 85 5.45 -13.33 -44.80
CA ILE A 85 5.60 -13.94 -43.48
C ILE A 85 6.66 -13.13 -42.74
N VAL A 86 6.25 -12.30 -41.78
CA VAL A 86 7.17 -11.66 -40.84
C VAL A 86 7.60 -12.76 -39.86
N CYS A 87 8.62 -13.51 -40.24
CA CYS A 87 9.40 -14.24 -39.26
C CYS A 87 10.11 -13.18 -38.40
N LEU A 88 9.54 -12.91 -37.22
CA LEU A 88 10.25 -12.23 -36.14
C LEU A 88 11.56 -12.99 -35.91
N ALA A 89 12.66 -12.43 -36.41
CA ALA A 89 13.99 -12.95 -36.14
C ALA A 89 14.14 -12.96 -34.61
N LYS A 90 14.20 -14.15 -34.01
CA LYS A 90 14.47 -14.33 -32.58
C LYS A 90 15.77 -13.58 -32.28
N GLN A 91 15.68 -12.41 -31.64
CA GLN A 91 16.84 -11.78 -31.03
C GLN A 91 17.44 -12.81 -30.07
N LYS A 92 18.60 -13.36 -30.42
CA LYS A 92 19.38 -14.18 -29.51
C LYS A 92 19.80 -13.28 -28.37
N SER A 93 19.12 -13.39 -27.23
CA SER A 93 19.52 -12.79 -25.96
C SER A 93 20.94 -13.24 -25.62
N CYS A 94 21.94 -12.43 -25.97
CA CYS A 94 23.32 -12.65 -25.59
C CYS A 94 23.52 -12.07 -24.18
N ARG A 95 23.11 -12.80 -23.15
CA ARG A 95 23.52 -12.48 -21.77
C ARG A 95 25.03 -12.70 -21.69
N GLN A 96 25.83 -11.63 -21.83
CA GLN A 96 27.29 -11.70 -21.80
C GLN A 96 27.87 -11.73 -20.38
N ARG A 97 27.07 -11.37 -19.36
CA ARG A 97 27.44 -11.44 -17.94
C ARG A 97 26.19 -11.57 -17.05
N TRP A 98 26.36 -12.10 -15.84
CA TRP A 98 25.33 -12.06 -14.80
C TRP A 98 25.02 -10.59 -14.44
N ASN A 99 23.76 -10.20 -14.60
CA ASN A 99 23.23 -8.88 -14.23
C ASN A 99 21.78 -9.07 -13.80
N ILE A 100 21.60 -9.75 -12.66
CA ILE A 100 20.29 -9.96 -12.05
C ILE A 100 19.97 -8.71 -11.25
N ARG A 101 18.78 -8.13 -11.46
CA ARG A 101 18.31 -6.93 -10.78
C ARG A 101 16.95 -7.19 -10.13
N PRO A 102 16.64 -6.55 -8.99
CA PRO A 102 15.29 -6.57 -8.43
C PRO A 102 14.29 -5.97 -9.43
N SER A 103 13.01 -6.34 -9.30
CA SER A 103 11.94 -5.76 -10.11
C SER A 103 11.66 -4.32 -9.68
N GLU A 104 11.15 -3.50 -10.59
CA GLU A 104 10.78 -2.11 -10.29
C GLU A 104 9.77 -2.02 -9.14
N MET A 105 8.73 -2.88 -9.15
CA MET A 105 7.77 -3.00 -8.04
C MET A 105 8.50 -3.22 -6.70
N SER A 106 9.44 -4.18 -6.63
CA SER A 106 10.14 -4.46 -5.37
C SER A 106 11.04 -3.32 -4.89
N ILE A 107 11.61 -2.52 -5.81
CA ILE A 107 12.40 -1.33 -5.49
C ILE A 107 11.48 -0.22 -4.97
N ASN A 108 10.29 -0.09 -5.55
CA ASN A 108 9.33 0.97 -5.22
C ASN A 108 8.48 0.66 -3.97
N THR A 109 8.44 -0.59 -3.50
CA THR A 109 7.73 -0.97 -2.28
C THR A 109 8.47 -0.48 -1.03
N LEU A 110 8.02 0.63 -0.47
CA LEU A 110 8.52 1.20 0.78
C LEU A 110 7.39 1.35 1.80
N ASN A 111 7.59 0.86 3.02
CA ASN A 111 6.69 1.12 4.14
C ASN A 111 7.18 2.34 4.95
N PRO A 112 6.45 3.48 4.95
CA PRO A 112 6.89 4.70 5.63
C PRO A 112 7.18 4.53 7.13
N ILE A 113 6.39 3.72 7.84
CA ILE A 113 6.60 3.44 9.27
C ILE A 113 7.95 2.76 9.46
N ARG A 114 8.26 1.73 8.68
CA ARG A 114 9.55 1.03 8.76
C ARG A 114 10.70 1.93 8.34
N ALA A 115 10.53 2.68 7.25
CA ALA A 115 11.55 3.61 6.77
C ALA A 115 11.98 4.63 7.84
N ILE A 116 11.03 5.13 8.63
CA ILE A 116 11.31 6.07 9.72
C ILE A 116 11.86 5.33 10.95
N VAL A 117 11.15 4.31 11.45
CA VAL A 117 11.52 3.62 12.69
C VAL A 117 12.89 2.93 12.58
N ASP A 118 13.21 2.32 11.43
CA ASP A 118 14.50 1.67 11.21
C ASP A 118 15.65 2.69 11.05
N GLY A 119 15.32 3.94 10.70
CA GLY A 119 16.26 5.06 10.63
C GLY A 119 16.46 5.80 11.95
N MET A 120 15.58 5.58 12.94
CA MET A 120 15.62 6.28 14.23
C MET A 120 16.71 5.73 15.16
N LYS A 121 17.30 6.60 15.97
CA LYS A 121 18.24 6.24 17.05
C LYS A 121 17.49 5.93 18.34
N LEU A 122 16.97 4.72 18.45
CA LEU A 122 16.17 4.27 19.60
C LEU A 122 17.03 3.64 20.71
N THR A 123 17.91 4.42 21.34
CA THR A 123 18.68 3.94 22.52
C THR A 123 17.94 4.37 23.79
N PRO A 124 17.21 3.48 24.49
CA PRO A 124 16.44 3.86 25.67
C PRO A 124 17.34 4.25 26.85
N ASN A 125 16.77 5.00 27.80
CA ASN A 125 17.42 5.25 29.09
C ASN A 125 17.59 3.91 29.84
N PRO A 126 18.84 3.52 30.20
CA PRO A 126 19.11 2.22 30.83
C PRO A 126 18.50 2.04 32.22
N GLU A 127 18.13 3.14 32.89
CA GLU A 127 17.52 3.13 34.23
C GLU A 127 15.99 3.02 34.20
N LYS A 128 15.38 3.24 33.02
CA LYS A 128 13.92 3.26 32.86
C LYS A 128 13.48 2.11 31.93
N PRO A 129 12.58 1.20 32.37
CA PRO A 129 11.99 0.19 31.50
C PRO A 129 11.32 0.83 30.27
N MET A 130 11.49 0.20 29.10
CA MET A 130 10.87 0.66 27.86
C MET A 130 9.35 0.49 27.90
N ILE A 131 8.63 1.56 27.58
CA ILE A 131 7.19 1.56 27.35
C ILE A 131 6.95 1.85 25.87
N ALA A 132 6.49 0.83 25.13
CA ALA A 132 6.25 0.93 23.70
C ALA A 132 4.79 1.32 23.41
N LEU A 133 4.56 2.61 23.12
CA LEU A 133 3.27 3.16 22.71
C LEU A 133 3.08 3.24 21.19
N SER A 134 4.03 2.73 20.42
CA SER A 134 4.05 2.83 18.95
C SER A 134 3.46 1.62 18.23
N ILE A 135 3.34 0.47 18.90
CA ILE A 135 3.02 -0.82 18.26
C ILE A 135 1.49 -1.01 18.17
N GLY A 136 0.95 -1.06 16.95
CA GLY A 136 -0.50 -1.18 16.72
C GLY A 136 -1.09 -2.59 16.86
N ASP A 137 -0.40 -3.51 17.52
CA ASP A 137 -0.87 -4.86 17.83
C ASP A 137 -1.43 -4.88 19.25
N PRO A 138 -2.74 -5.09 19.44
CA PRO A 138 -3.37 -5.04 20.75
C PRO A 138 -2.95 -6.21 21.66
N THR A 139 -2.32 -7.26 21.12
CA THR A 139 -2.05 -8.51 21.85
C THR A 139 -0.69 -8.56 22.54
N VAL A 140 0.18 -7.57 22.30
CA VAL A 140 1.61 -7.57 22.71
C VAL A 140 1.80 -7.76 24.21
N PHE A 141 0.93 -7.15 25.03
CA PHE A 141 1.05 -7.18 26.50
C PHE A 141 0.15 -8.25 27.15
N GLY A 142 -0.64 -8.99 26.37
CA GLY A 142 -1.52 -10.06 26.86
C GLY A 142 -2.74 -9.59 27.67
N ASN A 143 -2.93 -8.28 27.88
CA ASN A 143 -4.08 -7.71 28.60
C ASN A 143 -5.37 -7.68 27.76
N LEU A 144 -5.25 -7.79 26.44
CA LEU A 144 -6.36 -7.89 25.49
C LEU A 144 -6.32 -9.23 24.74
N PRO A 145 -6.59 -10.36 25.41
CA PRO A 145 -6.76 -11.65 24.74
C PRO A 145 -8.10 -11.69 23.99
N THR A 146 -8.18 -12.52 22.95
CA THR A 146 -9.46 -12.86 22.32
C THR A 146 -10.34 -13.68 23.26
N ASP A 147 -11.65 -13.70 23.02
CA ASP A 147 -12.61 -14.51 23.77
C ASP A 147 -12.39 -16.04 23.60
N ASP A 148 -12.67 -16.81 24.64
CA ASP A 148 -12.56 -18.27 24.63
C ASP A 148 -13.45 -18.92 23.55
N LYS A 149 -14.60 -18.33 23.20
CA LYS A 149 -15.46 -18.82 22.10
C LYS A 149 -14.76 -18.73 20.76
N VAL A 150 -13.97 -17.69 20.53
CA VAL A 150 -13.17 -17.52 19.31
C VAL A 150 -12.09 -18.60 19.24
N LEU A 151 -11.42 -18.89 20.36
CA LEU A 151 -10.44 -19.97 20.45
C LEU A 151 -11.08 -21.35 20.28
N GLN A 152 -12.26 -21.57 20.86
CA GLN A 152 -12.98 -22.84 20.76
C GLN A 152 -13.45 -23.09 19.32
N ALA A 153 -13.96 -22.07 18.63
CA ALA A 153 -14.37 -22.18 17.23
C ALA A 153 -13.21 -22.66 16.33
N MET A 154 -11.98 -22.19 16.58
CA MET A 154 -10.79 -22.67 15.86
C MET A 154 -10.50 -24.14 16.16
N LYS A 155 -10.58 -24.56 17.44
CA LYS A 155 -10.38 -25.96 17.83
C LYS A 155 -11.42 -26.86 17.20
N ASP A 156 -12.69 -26.47 17.23
CA ASP A 156 -13.80 -27.23 16.64
C ASP A 156 -13.61 -27.36 15.11
N ALA A 157 -13.17 -26.30 14.43
CA ALA A 157 -12.85 -26.36 13.01
C ALA A 157 -11.72 -27.36 12.70
N ILE A 158 -10.66 -27.39 13.52
CA ILE A 158 -9.55 -28.36 13.41
C ILE A 158 -10.04 -29.78 13.67
N ASP A 159 -10.71 -30.00 14.80
CA ASP A 159 -11.18 -31.31 15.26
C ASP A 159 -12.19 -31.93 14.28
N SER A 160 -12.97 -31.10 13.58
CA SER A 160 -13.89 -31.55 12.54
C SER A 160 -13.21 -32.25 11.36
N ASN A 161 -11.93 -31.96 11.10
CA ASN A 161 -11.18 -32.39 9.92
C ASN A 161 -11.80 -32.01 8.56
N LYS A 162 -12.80 -31.12 8.53
CA LYS A 162 -13.52 -30.71 7.30
C LYS A 162 -12.82 -29.60 6.52
N TYR A 163 -11.95 -28.83 7.18
CA TYR A 163 -11.39 -27.58 6.66
C TYR A 163 -9.89 -27.67 6.33
N ASN A 164 -9.36 -28.89 6.15
CA ASN A 164 -7.94 -29.10 5.86
C ASN A 164 -7.60 -28.97 4.35
N GLY A 165 -8.59 -29.11 3.46
CA GLY A 165 -8.40 -29.08 2.01
C GLY A 165 -8.43 -27.67 1.42
N TYR A 166 -8.19 -27.56 0.11
CA TYR A 166 -8.31 -26.29 -0.60
C TYR A 166 -9.75 -25.77 -0.63
N ALA A 167 -9.91 -24.46 -0.44
CA ALA A 167 -11.15 -23.73 -0.68
C ALA A 167 -11.13 -23.06 -2.06
N PRO A 168 -12.29 -22.61 -2.59
CA PRO A 168 -12.29 -21.62 -3.66
C PRO A 168 -11.45 -20.41 -3.27
N SER A 169 -10.75 -19.79 -4.23
CA SER A 169 -9.84 -18.66 -3.92
C SER A 169 -10.52 -17.44 -3.28
N VAL A 170 -11.84 -17.31 -3.45
CA VAL A 170 -12.69 -16.27 -2.84
C VAL A 170 -13.17 -16.64 -1.42
N GLY A 171 -12.91 -17.87 -0.99
CA GLY A 171 -13.39 -18.44 0.27
C GLY A 171 -14.54 -19.45 0.10
N TYR A 172 -14.75 -20.28 1.12
CA TYR A 172 -15.87 -21.23 1.15
C TYR A 172 -17.21 -20.51 1.02
N GLN A 173 -18.14 -21.12 0.29
CA GLN A 173 -19.49 -20.59 0.09
C GLN A 173 -20.17 -20.29 1.44
N LYS A 174 -20.21 -21.28 2.35
CA LYS A 174 -20.81 -21.13 3.67
C LYS A 174 -20.16 -20.02 4.51
N SER A 175 -18.83 -19.92 4.48
CA SER A 175 -18.11 -18.85 5.20
C SER A 175 -18.44 -17.46 4.66
N ARG A 176 -18.61 -17.31 3.35
CA ARG A 176 -19.05 -16.06 2.71
C ARG A 176 -20.50 -15.72 3.05
N GLU A 177 -21.40 -16.70 3.05
CA GLU A 177 -22.80 -16.53 3.47
C GLU A 177 -22.90 -16.02 4.91
N VAL A 178 -22.10 -16.55 5.84
CA VAL A 178 -22.06 -16.09 7.23
C VAL A 178 -21.64 -14.62 7.30
N VAL A 179 -20.56 -14.24 6.62
CA VAL A 179 -20.09 -12.85 6.60
C VAL A 179 -21.13 -11.92 5.96
N ALA A 180 -21.74 -12.32 4.84
CA ALA A 180 -22.80 -11.56 4.19
C ALA A 180 -23.96 -11.32 5.16
N ASN A 181 -24.48 -12.38 5.79
CA ASN A 181 -25.59 -12.30 6.74
C ASN A 181 -25.27 -11.42 7.96
N PHE A 182 -24.02 -11.45 8.45
CA PHE A 182 -23.61 -10.66 9.60
C PHE A 182 -23.59 -9.14 9.31
N TYR A 183 -23.25 -8.74 8.08
CA TYR A 183 -23.13 -7.32 7.70
C TYR A 183 -24.28 -6.79 6.83
N SER A 184 -25.17 -7.66 6.35
CA SER A 184 -26.32 -7.28 5.52
C SER A 184 -27.34 -6.49 6.32
N CYS A 185 -27.84 -5.40 5.73
CA CYS A 185 -28.96 -4.62 6.27
C CYS A 185 -29.89 -4.18 5.13
N THR A 186 -31.03 -3.57 5.45
CA THR A 186 -32.02 -3.15 4.43
C THR A 186 -31.44 -2.14 3.45
N GLU A 187 -30.59 -1.23 3.90
CA GLU A 187 -29.99 -0.16 3.11
C GLU A 187 -28.76 -0.62 2.30
N ALA A 188 -28.08 -1.65 2.78
CA ALA A 188 -26.91 -2.26 2.16
C ALA A 188 -27.01 -3.79 2.21
N PRO A 189 -27.90 -4.39 1.40
CA PRO A 189 -28.04 -5.84 1.35
C PRO A 189 -26.76 -6.46 0.79
N LEU A 190 -26.40 -7.62 1.35
CA LEU A 190 -25.27 -8.43 0.92
C LEU A 190 -25.70 -9.88 0.77
N GLU A 191 -25.24 -10.51 -0.31
CA GLU A 191 -25.29 -11.95 -0.53
C GLU A 191 -23.87 -12.52 -0.52
N ALA A 192 -23.74 -13.85 -0.53
CA ALA A 192 -22.43 -14.50 -0.53
C ALA A 192 -21.55 -14.11 -1.74
N GLU A 193 -22.15 -13.76 -2.88
CA GLU A 193 -21.44 -13.30 -4.07
C GLU A 193 -20.85 -11.89 -3.93
N ASP A 194 -21.31 -11.12 -2.95
CA ASP A 194 -20.80 -9.80 -2.61
C ASP A 194 -19.61 -9.87 -1.64
N VAL A 195 -19.23 -11.06 -1.20
CA VAL A 195 -18.15 -11.26 -0.22
C VAL A 195 -16.97 -11.96 -0.87
N LEU A 196 -15.76 -11.45 -0.61
CA LEU A 196 -14.51 -12.17 -0.85
C LEU A 196 -13.72 -12.27 0.44
N LEU A 197 -13.34 -13.49 0.84
CA LEU A 197 -12.47 -13.71 1.99
C LEU A 197 -11.00 -13.56 1.60
N THR A 198 -10.25 -12.82 2.41
CA THR A 198 -8.87 -12.43 2.14
C THR A 198 -7.96 -12.71 3.33
N SER A 199 -6.65 -12.75 3.07
CA SER A 199 -5.57 -12.90 4.05
C SER A 199 -5.37 -11.62 4.88
N GLY A 200 -6.39 -11.30 5.67
CA GLY A 200 -6.53 -10.05 6.41
C GLY A 200 -6.96 -8.87 5.54
N CYS A 201 -7.29 -7.76 6.20
CA CYS A 201 -7.69 -6.51 5.56
C CYS A 201 -6.59 -5.95 4.64
N SER A 202 -5.32 -6.23 4.94
CA SER A 202 -4.19 -5.83 4.07
C SER A 202 -4.32 -6.38 2.65
N GLN A 203 -4.75 -7.64 2.48
CA GLN A 203 -5.00 -8.19 1.15
C GLN A 203 -6.32 -7.67 0.57
N ALA A 204 -7.33 -7.38 1.40
CA ALA A 204 -8.58 -6.78 0.92
C ALA A 204 -8.30 -5.43 0.24
N ILE A 205 -7.51 -4.56 0.88
CA ILE A 205 -7.06 -3.28 0.34
C ILE A 205 -6.21 -3.47 -0.92
N ASP A 206 -5.25 -4.40 -0.91
CA ASP A 206 -4.42 -4.72 -2.09
C ASP A 206 -5.27 -5.10 -3.31
N LEU A 207 -6.22 -6.02 -3.13
CA LEU A 207 -7.12 -6.45 -4.19
C LEU A 207 -8.06 -5.33 -4.65
N ALA A 208 -8.60 -4.53 -3.73
CA ALA A 208 -9.47 -3.40 -4.04
C ALA A 208 -8.75 -2.31 -4.85
N ILE A 209 -7.53 -1.94 -4.45
CA ILE A 209 -6.71 -0.98 -5.21
C ILE A 209 -6.34 -1.58 -6.58
N THR A 210 -5.88 -2.83 -6.61
CA THR A 210 -5.40 -3.48 -7.85
C THR A 210 -6.51 -3.71 -8.86
N VAL A 211 -7.76 -3.92 -8.44
CA VAL A 211 -8.89 -4.10 -9.37
C VAL A 211 -9.38 -2.77 -9.96
N LEU A 212 -9.24 -1.67 -9.21
CA LEU A 212 -9.74 -0.34 -9.60
C LEU A 212 -8.73 0.50 -10.38
N CYS A 213 -7.43 0.23 -10.24
CA CYS A 213 -6.38 1.13 -10.68
C CYS A 213 -5.39 0.48 -11.67
N ASN A 214 -4.89 1.27 -12.61
CA ASN A 214 -3.74 0.94 -13.45
C ASN A 214 -2.53 1.83 -13.12
N PRO A 215 -1.32 1.43 -13.54
CA PRO A 215 -0.15 2.32 -13.46
C PRO A 215 -0.42 3.68 -14.13
N GLY A 216 -0.08 4.76 -13.43
CA GLY A 216 -0.31 6.14 -13.86
C GLY A 216 -1.65 6.74 -13.44
N ASP A 217 -2.57 5.97 -12.86
CA ASP A 217 -3.78 6.50 -12.23
C ASP A 217 -3.47 7.10 -10.85
N ASN A 218 -4.43 7.82 -10.25
CA ASN A 218 -4.29 8.32 -8.90
C ASN A 218 -5.45 7.94 -7.98
N ILE A 219 -5.15 7.84 -6.68
CA ILE A 219 -6.12 7.62 -5.62
C ILE A 219 -6.01 8.73 -4.57
N LEU A 220 -7.14 9.06 -3.95
CA LEU A 220 -7.20 10.00 -2.83
C LEU A 220 -7.09 9.23 -1.51
N VAL A 221 -6.19 9.67 -0.63
CA VAL A 221 -5.84 9.00 0.64
C VAL A 221 -5.85 10.01 1.78
N PRO A 222 -6.35 9.66 2.99
CA PRO A 222 -6.36 10.57 4.13
C PRO A 222 -4.95 10.95 4.59
N CYS A 223 -4.80 12.16 5.11
CA CYS A 223 -3.60 12.69 5.74
C CYS A 223 -3.97 13.43 7.04
N PRO A 224 -3.60 12.91 8.22
CA PRO A 224 -2.87 11.65 8.42
C PRO A 224 -3.68 10.41 8.02
N GLY A 225 -2.98 9.36 7.56
CA GLY A 225 -3.64 8.12 7.12
C GLY A 225 -2.74 6.89 7.22
N PHE A 226 -3.35 5.71 7.30
CA PHE A 226 -2.61 4.46 7.42
C PHE A 226 -1.65 4.24 6.24
N SER A 227 -0.37 4.03 6.55
CA SER A 227 0.72 4.06 5.57
C SER A 227 0.68 2.93 4.51
N LEU A 228 -0.15 1.90 4.72
CA LEU A 228 -0.31 0.79 3.79
C LEU A 228 -0.90 1.24 2.45
N TYR A 229 -1.83 2.19 2.42
CA TYR A 229 -2.44 2.66 1.18
C TYR A 229 -1.38 3.19 0.21
N LYS A 230 -0.48 4.05 0.74
CA LYS A 230 0.64 4.60 -0.02
C LYS A 230 1.64 3.53 -0.44
N THR A 231 1.97 2.61 0.47
CA THR A 231 2.89 1.49 0.19
C THR A 231 2.41 0.65 -0.99
N LEU A 232 1.13 0.27 -0.99
CA LEU A 232 0.53 -0.54 -2.05
C LEU A 232 0.42 0.24 -3.36
N ALA A 233 -0.15 1.44 -3.34
CA ALA A 233 -0.35 2.25 -4.53
C ALA A 233 0.97 2.56 -5.27
N VAL A 234 1.98 3.06 -4.54
CA VAL A 234 3.27 3.42 -5.14
C VAL A 234 3.98 2.19 -5.70
N SER A 235 3.88 1.02 -5.05
CA SER A 235 4.47 -0.22 -5.56
C SER A 235 3.90 -0.64 -6.92
N LEU A 236 2.64 -0.28 -7.19
CA LEU A 236 1.93 -0.56 -8.44
C LEU A 236 2.06 0.57 -9.48
N GLY A 237 2.81 1.63 -9.19
CA GLY A 237 2.94 2.80 -10.06
C GLY A 237 1.70 3.70 -10.07
N ILE A 238 0.89 3.66 -9.01
CA ILE A 238 -0.29 4.51 -8.80
C ILE A 238 0.15 5.73 -7.98
N GLN A 239 -0.28 6.92 -8.40
CA GLN A 239 -0.02 8.16 -7.69
C GLN A 239 -0.96 8.30 -6.48
N VAL A 240 -0.42 8.79 -5.36
CA VAL A 240 -1.20 9.08 -4.15
C VAL A 240 -1.39 10.58 -4.03
N LYS A 241 -2.65 11.02 -3.92
CA LYS A 241 -3.01 12.40 -3.57
C LYS A 241 -3.57 12.41 -2.14
N LEU A 242 -2.99 13.24 -1.29
CA LEU A 242 -3.32 13.28 0.12
C LEU A 242 -4.35 14.37 0.40
N TYR A 243 -5.53 13.99 0.89
CA TYR A 243 -6.52 14.96 1.39
C TYR A 243 -6.39 15.15 2.89
N THR A 244 -6.67 16.36 3.37
CA THR A 244 -6.42 16.76 4.76
C THR A 244 -7.54 16.32 5.68
N LEU A 245 -7.18 15.88 6.88
CA LEU A 245 -8.09 15.75 8.03
C LEU A 245 -7.85 16.91 9.00
N LEU A 246 -8.91 17.40 9.63
CA LEU A 246 -8.91 18.62 10.45
C LEU A 246 -8.88 18.29 11.95
N PRO A 247 -7.74 18.40 12.66
CA PRO A 247 -7.64 18.07 14.08
C PRO A 247 -8.67 18.82 14.94
N GLU A 248 -8.91 20.09 14.63
CA GLU A 248 -9.85 20.98 15.34
C GLU A 248 -11.33 20.63 15.12
N LYS A 249 -11.62 19.74 14.18
CA LYS A 249 -12.96 19.18 13.91
C LYS A 249 -12.96 17.66 14.05
N SER A 250 -12.32 17.14 15.09
CA SER A 250 -12.29 15.70 15.39
C SER A 250 -11.76 14.85 14.22
N TRP A 251 -10.81 15.39 13.45
CA TRP A 251 -10.23 14.79 12.25
C TRP A 251 -11.24 14.53 11.12
N GLU A 252 -12.34 15.28 11.06
CA GLU A 252 -13.18 15.32 9.87
C GLU A 252 -12.38 15.69 8.62
N ILE A 253 -12.82 15.20 7.47
CA ILE A 253 -12.21 15.48 6.18
C ILE A 253 -12.45 16.95 5.82
N ASP A 254 -11.39 17.65 5.39
CA ASP A 254 -11.55 18.87 4.59
C ASP A 254 -12.13 18.50 3.20
N LEU A 255 -13.46 18.56 3.09
CA LEU A 255 -14.19 18.21 1.89
C LEU A 255 -13.83 19.10 0.70
N GLN A 256 -13.52 20.38 0.93
CA GLN A 256 -13.13 21.30 -0.14
C GLN A 256 -11.75 20.93 -0.68
N HIS A 257 -10.79 20.64 0.21
CA HIS A 257 -9.48 20.16 -0.20
C HIS A 257 -9.58 18.81 -0.92
N MET A 258 -10.30 17.84 -0.37
CA MET A 258 -10.53 16.54 -1.00
C MET A 258 -11.11 16.71 -2.42
N GLU A 259 -12.17 17.50 -2.55
CA GLU A 259 -12.82 17.73 -3.84
C GLU A 259 -11.87 18.39 -4.87
N SER A 260 -11.02 19.33 -4.43
CA SER A 260 -10.07 20.01 -5.32
C SER A 260 -8.97 19.12 -5.89
N LEU A 261 -8.74 17.94 -5.31
CA LEU A 261 -7.70 17.00 -5.73
C LEU A 261 -8.18 16.02 -6.80
N ILE A 262 -9.49 15.89 -7.00
CA ILE A 262 -10.09 14.96 -7.96
C ILE A 262 -9.81 15.44 -9.39
N ASP A 263 -9.35 14.53 -10.25
CA ASP A 263 -9.19 14.78 -11.68
C ASP A 263 -9.63 13.57 -12.53
N ASP A 264 -9.51 13.67 -13.86
CA ASP A 264 -9.89 12.62 -14.81
C ASP A 264 -9.11 11.30 -14.64
N ARG A 265 -8.03 11.29 -13.84
CA ARG A 265 -7.22 10.11 -13.54
C ARG A 265 -7.48 9.56 -12.14
N THR A 266 -8.36 10.19 -11.36
CA THR A 266 -8.76 9.72 -10.04
C THR A 266 -9.65 8.49 -10.17
N THR A 267 -9.18 7.34 -9.69
CA THR A 267 -9.89 6.06 -9.82
C THR A 267 -10.61 5.63 -8.55
N CYS A 268 -10.19 6.12 -7.39
CA CYS A 268 -10.80 5.74 -6.12
C CYS A 268 -10.51 6.76 -5.02
N LEU A 269 -11.51 6.96 -4.15
CA LEU A 269 -11.36 7.63 -2.86
C LEU A 269 -11.23 6.58 -1.75
N ILE A 270 -10.15 6.62 -0.98
CA ILE A 270 -10.01 5.79 0.23
C ILE A 270 -10.56 6.55 1.42
N VAL A 271 -11.46 5.95 2.19
CA VAL A 271 -11.93 6.48 3.47
C VAL A 271 -11.66 5.45 4.56
N ASN A 272 -10.98 5.83 5.64
CA ASN A 272 -10.77 4.97 6.81
C ASN A 272 -11.56 5.48 8.01
N ASN A 273 -12.58 4.72 8.41
CA ASN A 273 -13.49 5.09 9.50
C ASN A 273 -13.99 3.83 10.23
N PRO A 274 -13.76 3.67 11.54
CA PRO A 274 -12.93 4.52 12.41
C PRO A 274 -11.44 4.56 12.02
N SER A 275 -10.76 5.65 12.37
CA SER A 275 -9.44 5.99 11.81
C SER A 275 -8.24 5.42 12.57
N ASN A 276 -7.26 4.91 11.83
CA ASN A 276 -5.86 4.81 12.22
C ASN A 276 -5.05 5.79 11.34
N PRO A 277 -4.41 6.82 11.92
CA PRO A 277 -3.97 6.92 13.32
C PRO A 277 -4.87 7.74 14.26
N CYS A 278 -5.94 8.36 13.76
CA CYS A 278 -6.60 9.46 14.45
C CYS A 278 -7.51 9.04 15.61
N GLY A 279 -8.03 7.81 15.58
CA GLY A 279 -9.07 7.36 16.53
C GLY A 279 -10.44 8.02 16.32
N SER A 280 -10.61 8.78 15.23
CA SER A 280 -11.86 9.46 14.90
C SER A 280 -12.93 8.49 14.41
N VAL A 281 -14.19 8.88 14.65
CA VAL A 281 -15.41 8.23 14.15
C VAL A 281 -16.27 9.31 13.51
N TYR A 282 -16.52 9.22 12.21
CA TYR A 282 -17.28 10.23 11.49
C TYR A 282 -18.76 10.18 11.85
N SER A 283 -19.35 11.38 11.94
CA SER A 283 -20.78 11.55 12.09
C SER A 283 -21.51 11.07 10.82
N LYS A 284 -22.79 10.70 10.98
CA LYS A 284 -23.67 10.37 9.84
C LYS A 284 -23.67 11.47 8.77
N GLU A 285 -23.79 12.72 9.22
CA GLU A 285 -23.82 13.89 8.34
C GLU A 285 -22.51 14.01 7.55
N HIS A 286 -21.37 13.86 8.22
CA HIS A 286 -20.07 13.91 7.56
C HIS A 286 -19.90 12.78 6.53
N LEU A 287 -20.31 11.55 6.86
CA LEU A 287 -20.31 10.42 5.90
C LEU A 287 -21.20 10.71 4.67
N GLN A 288 -22.38 11.30 4.86
CA GLN A 288 -23.26 11.71 3.76
C GLN A 288 -22.65 12.81 2.89
N ASN A 289 -21.91 13.75 3.49
CA ASN A 289 -21.21 14.78 2.75
C ASN A 289 -20.06 14.20 1.90
N ILE A 290 -19.30 13.23 2.43
CA ILE A 290 -18.28 12.49 1.65
C ILE A 290 -18.92 11.76 0.47
N LEU A 291 -20.02 11.05 0.70
CA LEU A 291 -20.78 10.36 -0.35
C LEU A 291 -21.29 11.34 -1.42
N SER A 292 -21.70 12.53 -1.02
CA SER A 292 -22.16 13.57 -1.95
C SER A 292 -21.04 14.06 -2.87
N VAL A 293 -19.81 14.21 -2.36
CA VAL A 293 -18.62 14.53 -3.18
C VAL A 293 -18.33 13.38 -4.15
N ALA A 294 -18.29 12.14 -3.67
CA ALA A 294 -18.02 10.97 -4.51
C ALA A 294 -19.07 10.79 -5.63
N SER A 295 -20.35 10.98 -5.31
CA SER A 295 -21.46 10.95 -6.29
C SER A 295 -21.30 12.05 -7.35
N LYS A 296 -21.05 13.30 -6.93
CA LYS A 296 -20.84 14.44 -7.83
C LYS A 296 -19.73 14.20 -8.86
N HIS A 297 -18.66 13.52 -8.46
CA HIS A 297 -17.50 13.25 -9.31
C HIS A 297 -17.48 11.85 -9.92
N CYS A 298 -18.50 11.02 -9.64
CA CYS A 298 -18.59 9.64 -10.13
C CYS A 298 -17.36 8.79 -9.78
N VAL A 299 -16.78 8.98 -8.58
CA VAL A 299 -15.62 8.23 -8.10
C VAL A 299 -16.06 7.18 -7.06
N PRO A 300 -15.68 5.90 -7.21
CA PRO A 300 -16.01 4.87 -6.23
C PRO A 300 -15.21 5.04 -4.93
N ILE A 301 -15.74 4.51 -3.83
CA ILE A 301 -15.09 4.56 -2.53
C ILE A 301 -14.56 3.18 -2.13
N LEU A 302 -13.30 3.16 -1.66
CA LEU A 302 -12.74 2.07 -0.87
C LEU A 302 -12.87 2.46 0.61
N ALA A 303 -13.81 1.84 1.32
CA ALA A 303 -14.05 2.09 2.74
C ALA A 303 -13.26 1.07 3.59
N ASP A 304 -12.21 1.51 4.27
CA ASP A 304 -11.51 0.71 5.27
C ASP A 304 -12.22 0.83 6.62
N GLU A 305 -13.05 -0.16 6.91
CA GLU A 305 -13.90 -0.28 8.10
C GLU A 305 -13.40 -1.40 9.01
N ILE A 306 -12.08 -1.68 9.04
CA ILE A 306 -11.48 -2.71 9.91
C ILE A 306 -11.72 -2.48 11.41
N TYR A 307 -12.00 -1.24 11.80
CA TYR A 307 -12.39 -0.85 13.16
C TYR A 307 -13.91 -0.68 13.31
N GLY A 308 -14.72 -1.15 12.35
CA GLY A 308 -16.18 -1.09 12.43
C GLY A 308 -16.69 -1.69 13.75
N ASP A 309 -17.68 -1.02 14.34
CA ASP A 309 -18.22 -1.29 15.68
C ASP A 309 -17.22 -1.19 16.86
N MET A 310 -15.98 -0.74 16.66
CA MET A 310 -15.05 -0.39 17.74
C MET A 310 -15.15 1.10 18.07
N VAL A 311 -16.32 1.52 18.54
CA VAL A 311 -16.65 2.92 18.87
C VAL A 311 -16.99 3.07 20.34
N PHE A 312 -16.63 4.21 20.93
CA PHE A 312 -16.88 4.49 22.34
C PHE A 312 -18.35 4.85 22.60
N PRO A 313 -18.85 4.62 23.81
CA PRO A 313 -20.16 5.09 24.26
C PRO A 313 -20.46 6.53 23.87
N GLY A 314 -21.71 6.79 23.46
CA GLY A 314 -22.16 8.10 22.99
C GLY A 314 -21.85 8.41 21.52
N CYS A 315 -20.96 7.64 20.88
CA CYS A 315 -20.75 7.67 19.42
C CYS A 315 -21.50 6.52 18.75
N THR A 316 -21.79 6.66 17.45
CA THR A 316 -22.46 5.59 16.68
C THR A 316 -21.64 5.28 15.44
N TYR A 317 -21.32 4.00 15.27
CA TYR A 317 -20.75 3.51 14.02
C TYR A 317 -21.86 3.39 12.96
N GLN A 318 -21.55 3.84 11.76
CA GLN A 318 -22.37 3.59 10.58
C GLN A 318 -21.44 3.15 9.45
N SER A 319 -21.72 1.99 8.87
CA SER A 319 -21.05 1.62 7.63
C SER A 319 -21.40 2.64 6.56
N MET A 320 -20.40 3.11 5.84
CA MET A 320 -20.60 4.08 4.76
C MET A 320 -21.55 3.54 3.69
N ALA A 321 -21.56 2.22 3.48
CA ALA A 321 -22.42 1.58 2.49
C ALA A 321 -23.91 1.67 2.83
N SER A 322 -24.30 1.65 4.10
CA SER A 322 -25.71 1.79 4.52
C SER A 322 -26.25 3.20 4.31
N LEU A 323 -25.38 4.18 4.11
CA LEU A 323 -25.75 5.57 3.81
C LEU A 323 -25.72 5.88 2.31
N SER A 324 -25.17 4.99 1.48
CA SER A 324 -25.01 5.22 0.05
C SER A 324 -26.28 4.90 -0.75
N SER A 325 -26.73 5.87 -1.56
CA SER A 325 -27.81 5.70 -2.53
C SER A 325 -27.32 5.22 -3.90
N ASP A 326 -26.19 5.73 -4.37
CA ASP A 326 -25.75 5.66 -5.76
C ASP A 326 -24.23 5.47 -5.93
N VAL A 327 -23.43 5.73 -4.89
CA VAL A 327 -21.97 5.55 -4.91
C VAL A 327 -21.62 4.08 -4.67
N PRO A 328 -20.89 3.42 -5.58
CA PRO A 328 -20.44 2.04 -5.38
C PRO A 328 -19.25 2.00 -4.42
N ILE A 329 -19.27 1.05 -3.47
CA ILE A 329 -18.30 0.96 -2.37
C ILE A 329 -17.72 -0.44 -2.29
N LEU A 330 -16.39 -0.54 -2.16
CA LEU A 330 -15.71 -1.74 -1.68
C LEU A 330 -15.35 -1.52 -0.21
N ALA A 331 -16.05 -2.19 0.70
CA ALA A 331 -15.77 -2.09 2.14
C ALA A 331 -14.83 -3.21 2.58
N CYS A 332 -13.77 -2.86 3.30
CA CYS A 332 -12.75 -3.79 3.80
C CYS A 332 -12.87 -3.98 5.31
N GLY A 333 -12.85 -5.22 5.77
CA GLY A 333 -12.93 -5.56 7.19
C GLY A 333 -12.20 -6.86 7.54
N GLY A 334 -12.35 -7.31 8.78
CA GLY A 334 -11.75 -8.56 9.23
C GLY A 334 -11.71 -8.78 10.74
N LEU A 335 -11.18 -9.94 11.15
CA LEU A 335 -11.09 -10.33 12.55
C LEU A 335 -9.97 -9.63 13.33
N ALA A 336 -9.05 -8.97 12.63
CA ALA A 336 -7.75 -8.58 13.16
C ALA A 336 -7.81 -7.62 14.37
N LYS A 337 -8.85 -6.79 14.45
CA LYS A 337 -8.95 -5.71 15.44
C LYS A 337 -10.06 -5.98 16.44
N ARG A 338 -11.31 -6.07 15.98
CA ARG A 338 -12.48 -6.29 16.84
C ARG A 338 -12.47 -7.63 17.60
N TRP A 339 -11.85 -8.67 17.03
CA TRP A 339 -11.66 -9.97 17.69
C TRP A 339 -10.24 -10.21 18.20
N LEU A 340 -9.36 -9.20 18.17
CA LEU A 340 -8.03 -9.26 18.79
C LEU A 340 -7.15 -10.43 18.30
N VAL A 341 -7.29 -10.84 17.02
CA VAL A 341 -6.52 -11.93 16.40
C VAL A 341 -5.77 -11.50 15.12
N PRO A 342 -4.94 -10.43 15.17
CA PRO A 342 -4.31 -9.85 13.97
C PRO A 342 -3.42 -10.84 13.20
N GLY A 343 -2.82 -11.80 13.91
CA GLY A 343 -1.96 -12.85 13.36
C GLY A 343 -2.69 -13.95 12.61
N TRP A 344 -4.02 -14.07 12.72
CA TRP A 344 -4.79 -15.16 12.06
C TRP A 344 -5.07 -14.88 10.59
N ARG A 345 -4.87 -13.64 10.14
CA ARG A 345 -4.91 -13.24 8.72
C ARG A 345 -6.23 -13.64 8.03
N LEU A 346 -7.38 -13.33 8.65
CA LEU A 346 -8.68 -13.38 7.98
C LEU A 346 -9.30 -11.99 7.91
N GLY A 347 -9.65 -11.59 6.69
CA GLY A 347 -10.40 -10.38 6.38
C GLY A 347 -11.35 -10.62 5.21
N TRP A 348 -12.01 -9.57 4.76
CA TRP A 348 -12.97 -9.64 3.67
C TRP A 348 -13.09 -8.32 2.91
N ILE A 349 -13.55 -8.42 1.67
CA ILE A 349 -14.14 -7.33 0.88
C ILE A 349 -15.65 -7.57 0.85
N LEU A 350 -16.43 -6.56 1.19
CA LEU A 350 -17.88 -6.48 0.96
C LEU A 350 -18.13 -5.54 -0.22
N ILE A 351 -18.80 -6.06 -1.25
CA ILE A 351 -19.05 -5.34 -2.50
C ILE A 351 -20.45 -4.72 -2.43
N HIS A 352 -20.51 -3.42 -2.22
CA HIS A 352 -21.75 -2.66 -2.25
C HIS A 352 -21.88 -1.95 -3.60
N ASP A 353 -22.37 -2.69 -4.59
CA ASP A 353 -22.55 -2.19 -5.94
C ASP A 353 -23.91 -1.52 -6.11
N LYS A 354 -23.92 -0.20 -6.23
CA LYS A 354 -25.12 0.59 -6.52
C LYS A 354 -25.25 0.75 -8.03
N ASN A 355 -26.44 0.55 -8.56
CA ASN A 355 -26.76 0.72 -9.98
C ASN A 355 -25.92 -0.10 -10.97
N GLN A 356 -25.31 -1.21 -10.53
CA GLN A 356 -24.44 -2.07 -11.35
C GLN A 356 -23.23 -1.33 -11.94
N ILE A 357 -22.74 -0.30 -11.25
CA ILE A 357 -21.59 0.51 -11.70
C ILE A 357 -20.31 -0.33 -11.67
N PHE A 358 -20.11 -1.15 -10.64
CA PHE A 358 -19.01 -2.14 -10.65
C PHE A 358 -19.31 -3.29 -11.60
N GLY A 359 -20.58 -3.75 -11.61
CA GLY A 359 -21.05 -4.76 -12.54
C GLY A 359 -20.30 -6.08 -12.44
N LYS A 360 -20.27 -6.83 -13.53
CA LYS A 360 -19.60 -8.14 -13.58
C LYS A 360 -18.09 -8.01 -13.73
N GLU A 361 -17.63 -6.92 -14.33
CA GLU A 361 -16.25 -6.67 -14.70
C GLU A 361 -15.36 -6.56 -13.46
N ILE A 362 -15.73 -5.72 -12.50
CA ILE A 362 -14.98 -5.57 -11.24
C ILE A 362 -15.05 -6.85 -10.40
N ARG A 363 -16.24 -7.47 -10.30
CA ARG A 363 -16.42 -8.74 -9.57
C ARG A 363 -15.52 -9.83 -10.14
N GLN A 364 -15.52 -10.03 -11.46
CA GLN A 364 -14.64 -11.00 -12.13
C GLN A 364 -13.16 -10.63 -11.99
N GLY A 365 -12.82 -9.34 -12.00
CA GLY A 365 -11.48 -8.85 -11.72
C GLY A 365 -11.00 -9.29 -10.34
N LEU A 366 -11.81 -9.07 -9.31
CA LEU A 366 -11.53 -9.51 -7.94
C LEU A 366 -11.37 -11.04 -7.84
N VAL A 367 -12.25 -11.82 -8.48
CA VAL A 367 -12.12 -13.29 -8.52
C VAL A 367 -10.84 -13.74 -9.22
N LYS A 368 -10.43 -13.09 -10.31
CA LYS A 368 -9.16 -13.42 -10.99
C LYS A 368 -7.96 -13.08 -10.12
N LEU A 369 -7.98 -11.93 -9.43
CA LEU A 369 -6.89 -11.51 -8.56
C LEU A 369 -6.79 -12.38 -7.30
N SER A 370 -7.90 -12.85 -6.73
CA SER A 370 -7.89 -13.75 -5.55
C SER A 370 -7.19 -15.08 -5.85
N GLN A 371 -7.22 -15.55 -7.10
CA GLN A 371 -6.53 -16.78 -7.53
C GLN A 371 -5.00 -16.68 -7.49
N ARG A 372 -4.42 -15.47 -7.36
CA ARG A 372 -2.96 -15.28 -7.27
C ARG A 372 -2.37 -15.88 -5.99
N ILE A 373 -3.08 -15.74 -4.87
CA ILE A 373 -2.62 -16.14 -3.52
C ILE A 373 -3.51 -17.23 -2.89
N LEU A 374 -4.70 -17.49 -3.48
CA LEU A 374 -5.61 -18.57 -3.10
C LEU A 374 -6.32 -18.38 -1.75
N GLY A 375 -6.59 -17.13 -1.37
CA GLY A 375 -7.44 -16.78 -0.23
C GLY A 375 -6.76 -16.91 1.14
N ALA A 376 -7.56 -17.07 2.19
CA ALA A 376 -7.13 -17.12 3.59
C ALA A 376 -7.06 -18.57 4.14
N CYS A 377 -6.46 -18.74 5.32
CA CYS A 377 -6.40 -20.03 6.01
C CYS A 377 -7.80 -20.65 6.17
N THR A 378 -7.97 -21.89 5.70
CA THR A 378 -9.26 -22.59 5.66
C THR A 378 -9.80 -22.94 7.03
N ILE A 379 -8.93 -23.16 8.02
CA ILE A 379 -9.36 -23.37 9.41
C ILE A 379 -10.07 -22.12 9.96
N VAL A 380 -9.51 -20.93 9.74
CA VAL A 380 -10.13 -19.68 10.21
C VAL A 380 -11.45 -19.42 9.47
N GLN A 381 -11.51 -19.76 8.17
CA GLN A 381 -12.77 -19.71 7.41
C GLN A 381 -13.82 -20.69 7.98
N GLY A 382 -13.40 -21.90 8.37
CA GLY A 382 -14.29 -22.91 8.95
C GLY A 382 -14.81 -22.54 10.34
N ALA A 383 -14.05 -21.73 11.09
CA ALA A 383 -14.43 -21.21 12.40
C ALA A 383 -15.33 -19.97 12.34
N ILE A 384 -15.46 -19.31 11.18
CA ILE A 384 -16.05 -17.96 11.08
C ILE A 384 -17.51 -17.90 11.55
N GLU A 385 -18.29 -18.96 11.35
CA GLU A 385 -19.70 -19.03 11.77
C GLU A 385 -19.83 -18.86 13.28
N SER A 386 -19.08 -19.66 14.05
CA SER A 386 -19.07 -19.57 15.50
C SER A 386 -18.38 -18.31 16.00
N ILE A 387 -17.30 -17.84 15.34
CA ILE A 387 -16.65 -16.59 15.73
C ILE A 387 -17.62 -15.41 15.66
N LEU A 388 -18.37 -15.28 14.56
CA LEU A 388 -19.28 -14.15 14.37
C LEU A 388 -20.56 -14.27 15.21
N ASN A 389 -21.14 -15.47 15.31
CA ASN A 389 -22.45 -15.65 15.95
C ASN A 389 -22.38 -15.96 17.45
N ASP A 390 -21.31 -16.59 17.93
CA ASP A 390 -21.25 -17.12 19.30
C ASP A 390 -20.36 -16.29 20.24
N THR A 391 -19.59 -15.33 19.72
CA THR A 391 -18.78 -14.43 20.56
C THR A 391 -19.70 -13.51 21.38
N PRO A 392 -19.61 -13.50 22.72
CA PRO A 392 -20.55 -12.79 23.57
C PRO A 392 -20.39 -11.27 23.45
N GLN A 393 -21.50 -10.53 23.55
CA GLN A 393 -21.47 -9.06 23.53
C GLN A 393 -20.60 -8.44 24.64
N GLU A 394 -20.53 -9.13 25.79
CA GLU A 394 -19.66 -8.75 26.92
C GLU A 394 -18.18 -8.65 26.53
N PHE A 395 -17.69 -9.48 25.60
CA PHE A 395 -16.31 -9.39 25.11
C PHE A 395 -16.06 -8.06 24.40
N TYR A 396 -16.97 -7.65 23.51
CA TYR A 396 -16.86 -6.38 22.80
C TYR A 396 -17.01 -5.19 23.76
N HIS A 397 -17.99 -5.25 24.68
CA HIS A 397 -18.19 -4.19 25.68
C HIS A 397 -16.97 -4.00 26.56
N ARG A 398 -16.38 -5.07 27.11
CA ARG A 398 -15.16 -4.98 27.92
C ARG A 398 -13.99 -4.40 27.14
N THR A 399 -13.83 -4.82 25.90
CA THR A 399 -12.78 -4.30 25.02
C THR A 399 -12.96 -2.79 24.80
N ILE A 400 -14.18 -2.36 24.48
CA ILE A 400 -14.49 -0.94 24.22
C ILE A 400 -14.32 -0.11 25.49
N SER A 401 -14.88 -0.55 26.63
CA SER A 401 -14.74 0.17 27.91
C SER A 401 -13.29 0.30 28.36
N PHE A 402 -12.46 -0.73 28.12
CA PHE A 402 -11.03 -0.65 28.38
C PHE A 402 -10.36 0.42 27.49
N LEU A 403 -10.62 0.40 26.18
CA LEU A 403 -10.04 1.36 25.23
C LEU A 403 -10.49 2.80 25.51
N GLU A 404 -11.75 3.00 25.88
CA GLU A 404 -12.31 4.29 26.28
C GLU A 404 -11.61 4.82 27.53
N SER A 405 -11.59 4.05 28.63
CA SER A 405 -10.94 4.44 29.89
C SER A 405 -9.48 4.86 29.67
N ASN A 406 -8.73 4.04 28.91
CA ASN A 406 -7.34 4.36 28.60
C ASN A 406 -7.18 5.60 27.71
N SER A 407 -8.13 5.84 26.81
CA SER A 407 -8.14 7.05 25.98
C SER A 407 -8.42 8.29 26.81
N GLU A 408 -9.37 8.22 27.74
CA GLU A 408 -9.69 9.30 28.68
C GLU A 408 -8.51 9.65 29.59
N ILE A 409 -7.83 8.62 30.14
CA ILE A 409 -6.61 8.82 30.93
C ILE A 409 -5.53 9.51 30.10
N CYS A 410 -5.22 8.97 28.92
CA CYS A 410 -4.19 9.53 28.03
C CYS A 410 -4.52 10.97 27.62
N PHE A 411 -5.76 11.23 27.20
CA PHE A 411 -6.23 12.55 26.80
C PHE A 411 -6.18 13.54 27.96
N SER A 412 -6.73 13.19 29.13
CA SER A 412 -6.77 14.04 30.31
C SER A 412 -5.36 14.40 30.79
N GLU A 413 -4.48 13.41 30.95
CA GLU A 413 -3.12 13.63 31.43
C GLU A 413 -2.32 14.49 30.46
N LEU A 414 -2.35 14.19 29.15
CA LEU A 414 -1.57 14.92 28.15
C LEU A 414 -2.14 16.32 27.83
N SER A 415 -3.45 16.55 28.01
CA SER A 415 -4.05 17.88 27.86
C SER A 415 -3.54 18.88 28.89
N THR A 416 -3.02 18.41 30.03
CA THR A 416 -2.41 19.27 31.06
C THR A 416 -0.95 19.63 30.78
N VAL A 417 -0.32 19.04 29.76
CA VAL A 417 1.10 19.21 29.46
C VAL A 417 1.28 20.39 28.51
N PRO A 418 1.95 21.49 28.93
CA PRO A 418 2.22 22.62 28.05
C PRO A 418 3.00 22.19 26.80
N GLY A 419 2.55 22.67 25.64
CA GLY A 419 3.14 22.34 24.34
C GLY A 419 2.57 21.11 23.65
N LEU A 420 1.65 20.38 24.29
CA LEU A 420 0.96 19.23 23.70
C LEU A 420 -0.54 19.51 23.52
N THR A 421 -1.07 19.12 22.35
CA THR A 421 -2.51 19.21 22.05
C THR A 421 -3.03 17.84 21.61
N PRO A 422 -3.45 16.97 22.55
CA PRO A 422 -4.09 15.69 22.20
C PRO A 422 -5.48 15.91 21.61
N VAL A 423 -5.90 15.05 20.68
CA VAL A 423 -7.26 15.04 20.13
C VAL A 423 -7.97 13.77 20.59
N MET A 424 -9.03 13.93 21.39
CA MET A 424 -9.79 12.82 21.98
C MET A 424 -10.33 11.89 20.88
N PRO A 425 -10.10 10.56 20.95
CA PRO A 425 -10.63 9.64 19.97
C PRO A 425 -12.05 9.22 20.36
N SER A 426 -12.80 8.75 19.38
CA SER A 426 -14.16 8.23 19.54
C SER A 426 -14.24 6.73 19.26
N GLY A 427 -13.12 6.10 18.90
CA GLY A 427 -13.05 4.68 18.58
C GLY A 427 -11.65 4.23 18.15
N ALA A 428 -11.60 3.07 17.51
CA ALA A 428 -10.36 2.37 17.14
C ALA A 428 -9.45 2.11 18.35
N MET A 429 -8.15 2.34 18.23
CA MET A 429 -7.13 1.95 19.21
C MET A 429 -6.01 2.99 19.37
N TYR A 430 -6.23 4.22 18.91
CA TYR A 430 -5.18 5.25 18.78
C TYR A 430 -5.68 6.63 19.16
N LEU A 431 -4.75 7.48 19.58
CA LEU A 431 -4.93 8.92 19.74
C LEU A 431 -3.72 9.64 19.14
N MET A 432 -3.98 10.79 18.52
CA MET A 432 -2.98 11.70 17.96
C MET A 432 -2.73 12.87 18.91
N VAL A 433 -1.46 13.23 19.08
CA VAL A 433 -1.01 14.36 19.91
C VAL A 433 -0.23 15.34 19.06
N GLY A 434 -0.71 16.58 18.99
CA GLY A 434 0.02 17.68 18.36
C GLY A 434 1.14 18.19 19.24
N ILE A 435 2.24 18.59 18.62
CA ILE A 435 3.40 19.20 19.27
C ILE A 435 3.46 20.67 18.83
N GLU A 436 3.39 21.59 19.77
CA GLU A 436 3.62 23.02 19.55
C GLU A 436 5.13 23.27 19.43
N MET A 437 5.68 23.00 18.24
CA MET A 437 7.13 22.98 17.99
C MET A 437 7.83 24.28 18.36
N GLU A 438 7.14 25.42 18.30
CA GLU A 438 7.63 26.74 18.74
C GLU A 438 8.07 26.77 20.21
N HIS A 439 7.48 25.92 21.05
CA HIS A 439 7.81 25.80 22.46
C HIS A 439 8.91 24.76 22.74
N PHE A 440 9.35 24.03 21.73
CA PHE A 440 10.42 23.04 21.83
C PHE A 440 11.53 23.30 20.79
N PRO A 441 12.24 24.44 20.88
CA PRO A 441 13.22 24.88 19.86
C PRO A 441 14.43 23.95 19.70
N GLU A 442 14.64 23.03 20.64
CA GLU A 442 15.68 22.00 20.58
C GLU A 442 15.36 20.91 19.54
N PHE A 443 14.11 20.80 19.09
CA PHE A 443 13.65 19.79 18.12
C PHE A 443 13.18 20.45 16.83
N GLN A 444 13.61 19.90 15.70
CA GLN A 444 13.22 20.38 14.38
C GLN A 444 11.96 19.70 13.84
N ASN A 445 11.62 18.52 14.36
CA ASN A 445 10.47 17.72 13.93
C ASN A 445 10.07 16.69 15.01
N ASP A 446 8.92 16.06 14.80
CA ASP A 446 8.35 14.99 15.63
C ASP A 446 9.23 13.74 15.72
N VAL A 447 10.05 13.46 14.69
CA VAL A 447 11.02 12.35 14.73
C VAL A 447 12.08 12.62 15.81
N GLN A 448 12.70 13.80 15.80
CA GLN A 448 13.69 14.18 16.82
C GLN A 448 13.09 14.24 18.22
N PHE A 449 11.87 14.77 18.35
CA PHE A 449 11.12 14.80 19.62
C PHE A 449 10.95 13.38 20.18
N THR A 450 10.45 12.44 19.37
CA THR A 450 10.18 11.06 19.80
C THR A 450 11.46 10.26 20.03
N GLU A 451 12.53 10.48 19.25
CA GLU A 451 13.86 9.91 19.52
C GLU A 451 14.41 10.35 20.88
N ARG A 452 14.29 11.64 21.20
CA ARG A 452 14.78 12.18 22.47
C ARG A 452 13.93 11.70 23.64
N LEU A 453 12.61 11.59 23.46
CA LEU A 453 11.71 10.99 24.44
C LEU A 453 12.11 9.54 24.75
N VAL A 454 12.44 8.73 23.73
CA VAL A 454 12.96 7.37 23.95
C VAL A 454 14.27 7.41 24.71
N THR A 455 15.19 8.27 24.30
CA THR A 455 16.54 8.35 24.89
C THR A 455 16.52 8.73 26.37
N GLU A 456 15.61 9.61 26.76
CA GLU A 456 15.60 10.15 28.12
C GLU A 456 14.59 9.47 29.04
N GLN A 457 13.46 9.02 28.48
CA GLN A 457 12.33 8.50 29.25
C GLN A 457 11.99 7.03 28.96
N SER A 458 12.61 6.42 27.96
CA SER A 458 12.27 5.07 27.50
C SER A 458 10.77 4.93 27.17
N VAL A 459 10.17 5.98 26.60
CA VAL A 459 8.79 5.95 26.10
C VAL A 459 8.83 6.11 24.58
N PHE A 460 8.32 5.12 23.84
CA PHE A 460 8.32 5.16 22.39
C PHE A 460 6.93 5.44 21.83
N CYS A 461 6.71 6.70 21.43
CA CYS A 461 5.57 7.11 20.61
C CYS A 461 5.95 7.10 19.12
N LEU A 462 4.99 6.88 18.23
CA LEU A 462 5.29 6.84 16.80
C LEU A 462 5.20 8.26 16.20
N PRO A 463 6.29 8.85 15.65
CA PRO A 463 6.20 10.14 14.97
C PRO A 463 5.23 10.10 13.80
N ALA A 464 4.35 11.09 13.70
CA ALA A 464 3.28 11.11 12.73
C ALA A 464 3.72 11.50 11.32
N THR A 465 4.99 11.90 11.13
CA THR A 465 5.66 11.88 9.82
C THR A 465 5.48 10.52 9.12
N ALA A 466 5.36 9.41 9.86
CA ALA A 466 5.07 8.08 9.31
C ALA A 466 3.67 7.93 8.68
N PHE A 467 2.78 8.87 8.97
CA PHE A 467 1.44 9.01 8.42
C PHE A 467 1.31 10.25 7.53
N GLU A 468 2.45 10.81 7.07
CA GLU A 468 2.56 12.01 6.24
C GLU A 468 2.06 13.29 6.93
N TYR A 469 2.01 13.32 8.26
CA TYR A 469 1.47 14.45 9.04
C TYR A 469 2.47 14.85 10.15
N PRO A 470 3.46 15.70 9.85
CA PRO A 470 4.53 16.06 10.79
C PRO A 470 4.00 16.87 11.99
N ASN A 471 4.86 17.07 12.99
CA ASN A 471 4.57 17.80 14.24
C ASN A 471 3.46 17.18 15.10
N TYR A 472 3.19 15.89 14.88
CA TYR A 472 2.30 15.08 15.70
C TYR A 472 3.00 13.77 16.06
N PHE A 473 2.48 13.06 17.05
CA PHE A 473 2.81 11.65 17.26
C PHE A 473 1.55 10.85 17.61
N ARG A 474 1.59 9.56 17.30
CA ARG A 474 0.52 8.61 17.62
C ARG A 474 0.87 7.80 18.86
N ILE A 475 -0.11 7.68 19.75
CA ILE A 475 -0.11 6.76 20.89
C ILE A 475 -1.13 5.63 20.63
N VAL A 476 -0.77 4.39 20.97
CA VAL A 476 -1.75 3.30 21.11
C VAL A 476 -2.37 3.31 22.50
N VAL A 477 -3.69 3.13 22.58
CA VAL A 477 -4.42 3.09 23.87
C VAL A 477 -4.66 1.65 24.37
N THR A 478 -3.92 0.68 23.84
CA THR A 478 -4.08 -0.76 24.12
C THR A 478 -3.16 -1.28 25.22
N VAL A 479 -2.21 -0.48 25.69
CA VAL A 479 -1.29 -0.86 26.80
C VAL A 479 -2.06 -0.96 28.12
N PRO A 480 -1.59 -1.73 29.12
CA PRO A 480 -2.20 -1.73 30.45
C PRO A 480 -2.34 -0.32 31.04
N GLU A 481 -3.36 -0.08 31.86
CA GLU A 481 -3.69 1.24 32.40
C GLU A 481 -2.52 1.84 33.19
N GLU A 482 -1.90 1.05 34.05
CA GLU A 482 -0.73 1.44 34.84
C GLU A 482 0.46 1.85 33.95
N MET A 483 0.59 1.21 32.79
CA MET A 483 1.62 1.55 31.80
C MET A 483 1.29 2.85 31.07
N MET A 484 0.00 3.12 30.81
CA MET A 484 -0.47 4.39 30.24
C MET A 484 -0.19 5.55 31.20
N VAL A 485 -0.55 5.40 32.47
CA VAL A 485 -0.34 6.43 33.51
C VAL A 485 1.15 6.76 33.68
N GLU A 486 2.00 5.73 33.78
CA GLU A 486 3.45 5.90 33.87
C GLU A 486 4.02 6.60 32.62
N ALA A 487 3.58 6.21 31.42
CA ALA A 487 4.04 6.83 30.20
C ALA A 487 3.63 8.31 30.11
N CYS A 488 2.39 8.65 30.47
CA CYS A 488 1.92 10.04 30.50
C CYS A 488 2.73 10.88 31.49
N THR A 489 3.03 10.31 32.68
CA THR A 489 3.89 10.97 33.68
C THR A 489 5.27 11.27 33.11
N ARG A 490 5.90 10.30 32.45
CA ARG A 490 7.21 10.48 31.82
C ARG A 490 7.20 11.47 30.65
N ILE A 491 6.14 11.48 29.84
CA ILE A 491 5.96 12.47 28.77
C ILE A 491 5.83 13.88 29.37
N ARG A 492 5.09 14.05 30.47
CA ARG A 492 4.98 15.31 31.21
C ARG A 492 6.35 15.78 31.71
N GLU A 493 7.11 14.91 32.38
CA GLU A 493 8.47 15.22 32.87
C GLU A 493 9.42 15.59 31.73
N PHE A 494 9.29 14.93 30.58
CA PHE A 494 10.05 15.28 29.38
C PHE A 494 9.70 16.68 28.89
N CYS A 495 8.41 16.97 28.67
CA CYS A 495 7.98 18.26 28.16
C CYS A 495 8.35 19.38 29.13
N GLN A 496 8.16 19.21 30.45
CA GLN A 496 8.55 20.21 31.45
C GLN A 496 10.03 20.59 31.39
N ARG A 497 10.93 19.67 31.02
CA ARG A 497 12.37 19.95 30.90
C ARG A 497 12.73 20.69 29.61
N HIS A 498 12.03 20.44 28.51
CA HIS A 498 12.36 21.00 27.18
C HIS A 498 11.47 22.17 26.76
N TYR A 499 10.35 22.42 27.45
CA TYR A 499 9.42 23.49 27.13
C TYR A 499 10.04 24.87 27.38
N ARG A 500 9.88 25.78 26.42
CA ARG A 500 10.29 27.18 26.50
C ARG A 500 9.08 28.08 26.32
N THR A 501 8.86 29.00 27.26
CA THR A 501 7.91 30.09 27.07
C THR A 501 8.43 31.02 25.98
N CYS A 502 7.61 31.32 24.97
CA CYS A 502 7.96 32.35 23.99
C CYS A 502 8.15 33.68 24.71
N SER A 503 9.39 34.15 24.84
CA SER A 503 9.69 35.48 25.38
C SER A 503 9.20 36.53 24.38
N GLN A 504 8.24 37.36 24.78
CA GLN A 504 7.89 38.61 24.10
C GLN A 504 8.98 39.67 24.32
N ASP A 505 10.26 39.36 24.07
CA ASP A 505 11.37 40.30 24.23
C ASP A 505 12.19 40.36 22.94
N SER A 506 11.69 41.11 21.97
CA SER A 506 12.46 41.55 20.80
C SER A 506 12.14 42.98 20.38
N ASN A 507 11.73 43.85 21.33
CA ASN A 507 11.45 45.27 21.07
C ASN A 507 12.04 46.25 22.10
N GLU A 508 13.02 45.84 22.90
CA GLU A 508 13.80 46.79 23.71
C GLU A 508 15.27 46.40 23.64
N LEU A 509 15.98 46.93 22.63
CA LEU A 509 17.41 47.26 22.63
C LEU A 509 17.78 47.84 21.25
N ASP A 510 17.09 48.92 20.87
CA ASP A 510 17.53 49.89 19.86
C ASP A 510 16.88 51.25 20.23
N GLN A 511 17.33 51.82 21.36
CA GLN A 511 17.17 53.23 21.73
C GLN A 511 18.45 53.77 22.34
#